data_AF-A0A848B3J5-F1
#
_entry.id   AF-A0A848B3J5-F1
#
_cell.length_a   1.000
_cell.length_b   1.000
_cell.length_c   1.000
_cell.angle_alpha   90.00
_cell.angle_beta   90.00
_cell.angle_gamma   90.00
#
_symmetry.space_group_name_H-M   'P 1'
#
loop_
_entity.id
_entity.type
_entity.pdbx_description
1 polymer ?
#
loop_
_entity_poly.entity_id
_entity_poly.type
_entity_poly.pdbx_seq_one_letter_code
_entity_poly.pdbx_strand_id
1 'polypeptide(L)'
;MKTDLKRRVKAAFERAICEAGNMARLGEKTGLPYSVINKLNSGQSQIGRMSLDTLERLFPELTVYFFRDELPPQNIVKRNTVEAGGKITGKIVQNGSLREAAAVPAESGSLLDLKELERKIRKSNTLTPEERLKFLDFLDEEL
;
A
#
# COMPACT_ATOMS: atom_id res chain seq x y z
N MET A 1 -2.99 1.22 19.98
CA MET A 1 -2.99 0.66 18.60
C MET A 1 -4.26 -0.07 18.15
N LYS A 2 -5.32 -0.28 18.98
CA LYS A 2 -6.56 -0.95 18.53
C LYS A 2 -7.60 -0.02 17.85
N THR A 3 -7.36 1.27 17.82
CA THR A 3 -8.32 2.31 17.42
C THR A 3 -8.29 2.65 15.92
N ASP A 4 -7.18 2.36 15.23
CA ASP A 4 -7.00 2.78 13.83
C ASP A 4 -7.90 2.03 12.86
N LEU A 5 -8.09 0.72 13.05
CA LEU A 5 -8.95 -0.08 12.18
C LEU A 5 -10.41 0.39 12.26
N LYS A 6 -10.95 0.55 13.48
CA LYS A 6 -12.34 1.01 13.67
C LYS A 6 -12.56 2.39 13.06
N ARG A 7 -11.58 3.29 13.18
CA ARG A 7 -11.64 4.62 12.57
C ARG A 7 -11.62 4.55 11.05
N ARG A 8 -10.77 3.69 10.46
CA ARG A 8 -10.70 3.49 9.01
C ARG A 8 -11.99 2.89 8.45
N VAL A 9 -12.55 1.88 9.12
CA VAL A 9 -13.83 1.27 8.72
C VAL A 9 -14.95 2.29 8.82
N LYS A 10 -15.00 3.11 9.89
CA LYS A 10 -15.99 4.18 9.99
C LYS A 10 -15.88 5.20 8.86
N ALA A 11 -14.66 5.66 8.54
CA ALA A 11 -14.45 6.59 7.42
C ALA A 11 -14.85 5.97 6.07
N ALA A 12 -14.57 4.68 5.86
CA ALA A 12 -15.00 3.96 4.67
C ALA A 12 -16.53 3.85 4.59
N PHE A 13 -17.20 3.62 5.73
CA PHE A 13 -18.65 3.55 5.80
C PHE A 13 -19.32 4.91 5.53
N GLU A 14 -18.81 6.00 6.11
CA GLU A 14 -19.28 7.35 5.82
C GLU A 14 -19.12 7.69 4.33
N ARG A 15 -17.97 7.32 3.75
CA ARG A 15 -17.75 7.45 2.31
C ARG A 15 -18.74 6.63 1.49
N ALA A 16 -19.04 5.39 1.89
CA ALA A 16 -20.02 4.55 1.21
C ALA A 16 -21.43 5.16 1.25
N ILE A 17 -21.83 5.81 2.36
CA ILE A 17 -23.09 6.56 2.44
C ILE A 17 -23.09 7.73 1.44
N CYS A 18 -21.99 8.51 1.37
CA CYS A 18 -21.86 9.62 0.43
C CYS A 18 -21.93 9.16 -1.03
N GLU A 19 -21.27 8.06 -1.37
CA GLU A 19 -21.28 7.48 -2.73
C GLU A 19 -22.66 6.92 -3.10
N ALA A 20 -23.39 6.33 -2.15
CA ALA A 20 -24.78 5.93 -2.35
C ALA A 20 -25.77 7.11 -2.35
N GLY A 21 -25.35 8.27 -1.85
CA GLY A 21 -26.12 9.50 -1.68
C GLY A 21 -26.90 9.57 -0.36
N ASN A 22 -27.40 8.45 0.17
CA ASN A 22 -28.02 8.38 1.49
C ASN A 22 -28.01 6.95 2.06
N MET A 23 -28.38 6.84 3.35
CA MET A 23 -28.41 5.56 4.07
C MET A 23 -29.43 4.55 3.50
N ALA A 24 -30.56 5.00 2.96
CA ALA A 24 -31.58 4.11 2.40
C ALA A 24 -31.09 3.45 1.11
N ARG A 25 -30.50 4.24 0.20
CA ARG A 25 -29.87 3.77 -1.04
C ARG A 25 -28.70 2.85 -0.78
N LEU A 26 -27.91 3.12 0.27
CA LEU A 26 -26.86 2.20 0.70
C LEU A 26 -27.45 0.83 1.11
N GLY A 27 -28.58 0.83 1.83
CA GLY A 27 -29.29 -0.39 2.21
C GLY A 27 -29.80 -1.19 1.03
N GLU A 28 -30.40 -0.51 0.06
CA GLU A 28 -30.83 -1.14 -1.21
C GLU A 28 -29.65 -1.75 -1.97
N LYS A 29 -28.54 -1.00 -2.09
CA LYS A 29 -27.34 -1.46 -2.81
C LYS A 29 -26.66 -2.65 -2.14
N THR A 30 -26.63 -2.68 -0.81
CA THR A 30 -25.90 -3.69 -0.02
C THR A 30 -26.80 -4.82 0.49
N GLY A 31 -28.11 -4.73 0.27
CA GLY A 31 -29.09 -5.65 0.82
C GLY A 31 -29.20 -5.60 2.35
N LEU A 32 -28.75 -4.52 2.99
CA LEU A 32 -28.78 -4.36 4.43
C LEU A 32 -30.01 -3.57 4.89
N PRO A 33 -30.69 -4.00 5.96
CA PRO A 33 -31.81 -3.24 6.51
C PRO A 33 -31.36 -1.85 6.98
N TYR A 34 -32.20 -0.84 6.75
CA TYR A 34 -31.95 0.54 7.18
C TYR A 34 -31.62 0.64 8.68
N SER A 35 -32.25 -0.18 9.52
CA SER A 35 -32.00 -0.23 10.97
C SER A 35 -30.55 -0.60 11.31
N VAL A 36 -29.91 -1.46 10.50
CA VAL A 36 -28.51 -1.84 10.66
C VAL A 36 -27.62 -0.65 10.27
N ILE A 37 -27.88 -0.03 9.12
CA ILE A 37 -27.11 1.12 8.63
C ILE A 37 -27.20 2.31 9.59
N ASN A 38 -28.40 2.61 10.10
CA ASN A 38 -28.59 3.70 11.05
C ASN A 38 -27.88 3.42 12.39
N LYS A 39 -27.88 2.16 12.87
CA LYS A 39 -27.10 1.75 14.05
C LYS A 39 -25.60 1.91 13.84
N LEU A 40 -25.08 1.56 12.67
CA LEU A 40 -23.66 1.74 12.34
C LEU A 40 -23.27 3.23 12.25
N ASN A 41 -24.16 4.07 11.72
CA ASN A 41 -23.94 5.51 11.60
C ASN A 41 -23.92 6.23 12.96
N SER A 42 -24.81 5.82 13.87
CA SER A 42 -25.04 6.48 15.16
C SER A 42 -23.95 6.26 16.22
N GLY A 43 -22.96 5.38 16.02
CA GLY A 43 -21.89 5.22 17.02
C GLY A 43 -20.67 4.40 16.60
N GLN A 44 -19.48 4.87 17.01
CA GLN A 44 -18.20 4.18 16.78
C GLN A 44 -18.13 2.80 17.45
N SER A 45 -18.85 2.59 18.56
CA SER A 45 -18.92 1.31 19.25
C SER A 45 -19.63 0.24 18.43
N GLN A 46 -20.57 0.63 17.55
CA GLN A 46 -21.34 -0.29 16.71
C GLN A 46 -20.51 -0.80 15.54
N ILE A 47 -19.65 0.04 14.96
CA ILE A 47 -18.67 -0.38 13.94
C ILE A 47 -17.77 -1.50 14.47
N GLY A 48 -17.39 -1.45 15.74
CA GLY A 48 -16.59 -2.50 16.36
C GLY A 48 -17.33 -3.80 16.68
N ARG A 49 -18.66 -3.84 16.52
CA ARG A 49 -19.53 -4.98 16.84
C ARG A 49 -20.21 -5.57 15.60
N MET A 50 -19.91 -5.04 14.39
CA MET A 50 -20.49 -5.57 13.16
C MET A 50 -20.02 -7.00 12.90
N SER A 51 -20.89 -7.80 12.29
CA SER A 51 -20.50 -9.13 11.80
C SER A 51 -19.62 -9.01 10.55
N LEU A 52 -18.83 -10.05 10.26
CA LEU A 52 -18.08 -10.14 9.02
C LEU A 52 -18.99 -10.15 7.78
N ASP A 53 -20.14 -10.83 7.84
CA ASP A 53 -21.16 -10.80 6.78
C ASP A 53 -21.66 -9.37 6.49
N THR A 54 -21.85 -8.55 7.52
CA THR A 54 -22.21 -7.13 7.32
C THR A 54 -21.09 -6.37 6.64
N LEU A 55 -19.83 -6.63 7.03
CA LEU A 55 -18.65 -5.98 6.45
C LEU A 55 -18.46 -6.36 4.98
N GLU A 56 -18.64 -7.64 4.64
CA GLU A 56 -18.55 -8.16 3.27
C GLU A 56 -19.62 -7.56 2.37
N ARG A 57 -20.87 -7.46 2.83
CA ARG A 57 -21.96 -6.81 2.07
C ARG A 57 -21.71 -5.32 1.84
N LEU A 58 -21.15 -4.62 2.83
CA LEU A 58 -20.82 -3.20 2.71
C LEU A 58 -19.65 -2.97 1.74
N PHE A 59 -18.67 -3.87 1.73
CA PHE A 59 -17.43 -3.74 0.97
C PHE A 59 -17.10 -5.07 0.25
N PRO A 60 -17.80 -5.40 -0.85
CA PRO A 60 -17.61 -6.67 -1.55
C PRO A 60 -16.19 -6.81 -2.15
N GLU A 61 -15.54 -5.70 -2.46
CA GLU A 61 -14.15 -5.66 -2.96
C GLU A 61 -13.10 -5.68 -1.83
N LEU A 62 -13.51 -5.85 -0.57
CA LEU A 62 -12.59 -5.86 0.56
C LEU A 62 -11.78 -7.16 0.58
N THR A 63 -10.47 -7.06 0.42
CA THR A 63 -9.55 -8.17 0.66
C THR A 63 -8.88 -8.04 2.02
N VAL A 64 -8.94 -9.12 2.82
CA VAL A 64 -8.28 -9.21 4.12
C VAL A 64 -7.14 -10.21 4.01
N TYR A 65 -5.95 -9.78 4.42
CA TYR A 65 -4.75 -10.60 4.50
C TYR A 65 -4.41 -10.83 5.96
N PHE A 66 -4.25 -12.09 6.36
CA PHE A 66 -3.94 -12.45 7.75
C PHE A 66 -2.43 -12.51 7.97
N PHE A 67 -1.68 -12.88 6.94
CA PHE A 67 -0.23 -12.98 6.98
C PHE A 67 0.43 -12.02 6.00
N ARG A 68 1.71 -11.73 6.24
CA ARG A 68 2.43 -10.66 5.52
C ARG A 68 2.85 -11.09 4.12
N ASP A 69 3.10 -12.36 3.93
CA ASP A 69 3.41 -13.05 2.67
C ASP A 69 2.21 -13.16 1.73
N GLU A 70 0.99 -13.04 2.25
CA GLU A 70 -0.24 -12.97 1.43
C GLU A 70 -0.48 -11.58 0.84
N LEU A 71 0.15 -10.53 1.39
CA LEU A 71 -0.02 -9.18 0.88
C LEU A 71 0.50 -9.12 -0.56
N PRO A 72 -0.26 -8.50 -1.49
CA PRO A 72 0.24 -8.28 -2.83
C PRO A 72 1.57 -7.51 -2.73
N PRO A 73 2.58 -7.83 -3.55
CA PRO A 73 3.87 -7.14 -3.52
C PRO A 73 3.59 -5.65 -3.65
N GLN A 74 3.73 -4.94 -2.53
CA GLN A 74 3.37 -3.53 -2.48
C GLN A 74 4.31 -2.82 -3.44
N ASN A 75 3.78 -2.27 -4.53
CA ASN A 75 4.34 -1.05 -5.09
C ASN A 75 4.24 -0.04 -3.95
N ILE A 76 5.32 0.07 -3.19
CA ILE A 76 5.42 0.94 -2.02
C ILE A 76 5.18 2.36 -2.55
N VAL A 77 3.94 2.84 -2.46
CA VAL A 77 3.65 4.26 -2.45
C VAL A 77 4.22 4.75 -1.13
N LYS A 78 5.54 5.00 -1.14
CA LYS A 78 6.27 5.66 -0.07
C LYS A 78 5.61 7.03 0.08
N ARG A 79 4.69 7.16 1.03
CA ARG A 79 4.36 8.46 1.59
C ARG A 79 5.67 9.03 2.09
N ASN A 80 6.10 10.15 1.50
CA ASN A 80 7.35 10.84 1.74
C ASN A 80 7.82 10.75 3.21
N THR A 81 8.71 9.80 3.49
CA THR A 81 9.69 9.93 4.56
C THR A 81 10.91 10.58 3.93
N VAL A 82 11.16 11.83 4.29
CA VAL A 82 12.42 12.52 3.96
C VAL A 82 13.46 11.93 4.90
N GLU A 83 14.19 10.93 4.43
CA GLU A 83 15.43 10.49 5.08
C GLU A 83 16.54 11.43 4.61
N ALA A 84 17.20 12.09 5.57
CA ALA A 84 18.33 12.97 5.33
C ALA A 84 19.53 12.14 4.86
N GLY A 85 19.61 11.89 3.55
CA GLY A 85 20.68 11.04 2.98
C GLY A 85 20.34 10.45 1.62
N GLY A 86 19.85 11.26 0.67
CA GLY A 86 19.96 11.06 -0.78
C GLY A 86 19.70 9.67 -1.39
N LYS A 87 18.50 9.47 -1.95
CA LYS A 87 18.27 9.04 -3.35
C LYS A 87 16.78 9.14 -3.68
N ILE A 88 16.39 10.16 -4.43
CA ILE A 88 15.02 10.31 -4.92
C ILE A 88 14.87 9.36 -6.12
N THR A 89 14.13 8.27 -5.94
CA THR A 89 13.62 7.48 -7.06
C THR A 89 12.11 7.41 -6.92
N GLY A 90 11.44 8.30 -7.64
CA GLY A 90 9.99 8.41 -7.66
C GLY A 90 9.55 9.54 -8.58
N LYS A 91 8.41 9.36 -9.25
CA LYS A 91 7.76 10.43 -10.02
C LYS A 91 7.31 11.52 -9.05
N ILE A 92 7.78 12.74 -9.26
CA ILE A 92 7.45 13.93 -8.46
C ILE A 92 6.03 14.37 -8.84
N VAL A 93 5.11 14.36 -7.88
CA VAL A 93 3.81 15.02 -8.03
C VAL A 93 3.93 16.42 -7.44
N GLN A 94 4.20 17.40 -8.30
CA GLN A 94 4.10 18.82 -7.97
C GLN A 94 2.83 19.37 -8.60
N ASN A 95 1.94 19.93 -7.77
CA ASN A 95 0.77 20.70 -8.17
C ASN A 95 -0.20 20.02 -9.16
N GLY A 96 -0.91 18.97 -8.72
CA GLY A 96 -2.29 18.72 -9.16
C GLY A 96 -2.56 18.49 -10.65
N SER A 97 -1.59 18.04 -11.46
CA SER A 97 -1.84 17.63 -12.84
C SER A 97 -1.11 16.33 -13.19
N LEU A 98 -1.87 15.29 -13.53
CA LEU A 98 -1.36 14.03 -14.05
C LEU A 98 -0.92 14.27 -15.50
N ARG A 99 0.40 14.38 -15.73
CA ARG A 99 0.96 14.17 -17.07
C ARG A 99 1.36 12.71 -17.20
N GLU A 100 0.68 11.99 -18.09
CA GLU A 100 1.13 10.68 -18.59
C GLU A 100 2.46 10.87 -19.32
N ALA A 101 3.56 10.54 -18.64
CA ALA A 101 4.79 10.24 -19.32
C ALA A 101 4.66 8.82 -19.89
N ALA A 102 4.75 8.76 -21.23
CA ALA A 102 4.59 7.59 -22.08
C ALA A 102 5.11 6.27 -21.48
N ALA A 103 4.32 5.22 -21.72
CA ALA A 103 4.65 3.85 -21.37
C ALA A 103 5.99 3.43 -22.00
N VAL A 104 6.92 3.02 -21.15
CA VAL A 104 8.03 2.14 -21.55
C VAL A 104 7.57 0.72 -21.19
N PRO A 105 7.60 -0.24 -22.14
CA PRO A 105 7.04 -1.57 -21.94
C PRO A 105 7.80 -2.33 -20.86
N ALA A 106 7.05 -3.23 -20.21
CA ALA A 106 7.51 -4.12 -19.16
C ALA A 106 8.69 -4.99 -19.62
N GLU A 107 9.81 -4.90 -18.89
CA GLU A 107 10.79 -5.97 -18.86
C GLU A 107 10.61 -6.78 -17.57
N SER A 108 10.15 -8.00 -17.79
CA SER A 108 10.36 -9.24 -17.04
C SER A 108 11.40 -9.20 -15.92
N GLY A 109 11.04 -9.83 -14.80
CA GLY A 109 11.82 -9.91 -13.57
C GLY A 109 13.30 -10.26 -13.81
N SER A 110 14.17 -9.41 -13.28
CA SER A 110 15.59 -9.69 -13.20
C SER A 110 15.92 -10.23 -11.82
N LEU A 111 16.10 -11.55 -11.78
CA LEU A 111 17.09 -12.20 -10.93
C LEU A 111 18.33 -11.31 -10.91
N LEU A 112 18.70 -10.78 -9.74
CA LEU A 112 19.84 -9.87 -9.61
C LEU A 112 21.09 -10.60 -10.10
N ASP A 113 21.59 -10.20 -11.26
CA ASP A 113 22.78 -10.80 -11.84
C ASP A 113 24.00 -10.32 -11.04
N LEU A 114 24.49 -11.18 -10.14
CA LEU A 114 25.57 -10.87 -9.19
C LEU A 114 26.82 -10.32 -9.89
N LYS A 115 27.08 -10.76 -11.14
CA LYS A 115 28.18 -10.26 -11.98
C LYS A 115 28.02 -8.80 -12.38
N GLU A 116 26.79 -8.33 -12.60
CA GLU A 116 26.55 -6.91 -12.85
C GLU A 116 26.74 -6.06 -11.59
N LEU A 117 26.40 -6.60 -10.43
CA LEU A 117 26.57 -5.93 -9.14
C LEU A 117 28.06 -5.75 -8.80
N GLU A 118 28.86 -6.80 -8.98
CA GLU A 118 30.33 -6.76 -8.83
C GLU A 118 30.95 -5.68 -9.74
N ARG A 119 30.54 -5.62 -11.01
CA ARG A 119 31.05 -4.64 -11.98
C ARG A 119 30.68 -3.20 -11.59
N LYS A 120 29.51 -2.99 -11.00
CA LYS A 120 29.05 -1.68 -10.51
C LYS A 120 29.80 -1.25 -9.25
N ILE A 121 30.09 -2.18 -8.33
CA ILE A 121 30.86 -1.89 -7.11
C ILE A 121 32.31 -1.53 -7.46
N ARG A 122 32.96 -2.26 -8.37
CA ARG A 122 34.34 -1.94 -8.81
C ARG A 122 34.46 -0.56 -9.46
N LYS A 123 33.44 -0.11 -10.20
CA LYS A 123 33.43 1.18 -10.91
C LYS A 123 32.87 2.35 -10.10
N SER A 124 32.30 2.10 -8.93
CA SER A 124 31.67 3.16 -8.15
C SER A 124 32.69 4.03 -7.44
N ASN A 125 32.71 5.33 -7.69
CA ASN A 125 33.56 6.29 -6.96
C ASN A 125 32.98 6.75 -5.62
N THR A 126 31.79 6.28 -5.25
CA THR A 126 31.10 6.72 -4.03
C THR A 126 31.46 5.90 -2.80
N LEU A 127 32.09 4.74 -2.98
CA LEU A 127 32.52 3.86 -1.89
C LEU A 127 33.97 4.10 -1.57
N THR A 128 34.31 4.07 -0.29
CA THR A 128 35.72 4.06 0.14
C THR A 128 36.38 2.74 -0.26
N PRO A 129 37.72 2.70 -0.43
CA PRO A 129 38.42 1.48 -0.81
C PRO A 129 38.15 0.29 0.11
N GLU A 130 38.03 0.54 1.42
CA GLU A 130 37.75 -0.50 2.43
C GLU A 130 36.33 -1.07 2.31
N GLU A 131 35.33 -0.22 2.05
CA GLU A 131 33.95 -0.67 1.84
C GLU A 131 33.83 -1.48 0.56
N ARG A 132 34.51 -1.04 -0.52
CA ARG A 132 34.54 -1.81 -1.78
C ARG A 132 35.10 -3.20 -1.57
N LEU A 133 36.17 -3.33 -0.79
CA LEU A 133 36.79 -4.61 -0.51
C LEU A 133 35.83 -5.53 0.27
N LYS A 134 35.21 -5.02 1.34
CA LYS A 134 34.22 -5.78 2.13
C LYS A 134 33.03 -6.27 1.30
N PHE A 135 32.53 -5.43 0.38
CA PHE A 135 31.42 -5.83 -0.49
C PHE A 135 31.83 -6.85 -1.55
N LEU A 136 33.07 -6.79 -2.04
CA LEU A 136 33.60 -7.79 -2.97
C LEU A 136 33.85 -9.12 -2.27
N ASP A 137 34.44 -9.10 -1.06
CA ASP A 137 34.65 -10.30 -0.26
C ASP A 137 33.31 -11.01 0.05
N PHE A 138 32.26 -10.25 0.39
CA PHE A 138 30.93 -10.81 0.61
C PHE A 138 30.34 -11.47 -0.65
N LEU A 139 30.56 -10.88 -1.82
CA LEU A 139 30.07 -11.44 -3.09
C LEU A 139 30.86 -12.68 -3.52
N ASP A 140 32.16 -12.74 -3.22
CA ASP A 140 33.00 -13.91 -3.47
C ASP A 140 32.66 -15.07 -2.51
N GLU A 141 32.16 -14.81 -1.30
CA GLU A 141 31.69 -15.84 -0.36
C GLU A 141 30.32 -16.46 -0.74
N GLU A 142 29.47 -15.73 -1.48
CA GLU A 142 28.15 -16.21 -1.92
C GLU A 142 28.15 -16.88 -3.32
N LEU A 143 29.29 -16.89 -4.02
CA LEU A 143 29.51 -17.48 -5.36
C LEU A 143 30.18 -18.86 -5.31
#